data_AF-A0A379X182-F1
#
_entry.id   AF-A0A379X182-F1
#
_cell.length_a   1.000
_cell.length_b   1.000
_cell.length_c   1.000
_cell.angle_alpha   90.00
_cell.angle_beta   90.00
_cell.angle_gamma   90.00
#
_symmetry.space_group_name_H-M   'P 1'
#
loop_
_entity.id
_entity.type
_entity.pdbx_description
1 polymer ?
#
loop_
_entity_poly.entity_id
_entity_poly.type
_entity_poly.pdbx_seq_one_letter_code
_entity_poly.pdbx_strand_id
1 'polypeptide(L)'
;MDVSQPNNWPRVEELFRRKIWRLTELGYAAVDDTTTQQTMRELKAKGYISEPHAAVAYRALRDQLNPGEYGLFLGTAHPAKFKESVESILEKLWPCLKRSPNAPTCRCFHIICLRILPPCVS
;
A
#
# COMPACT_ATOMS: atom_id res chain seq x y z
N MET A 1 6.72 9.53 -0.59
CA MET A 1 5.59 10.16 -1.31
C MET A 1 5.71 11.63 -1.02
N ASP A 2 6.18 12.40 -2.00
CA ASP A 2 6.72 13.73 -1.71
C ASP A 2 5.66 14.78 -2.04
N VAL A 3 4.69 14.90 -1.13
CA VAL A 3 3.61 15.88 -1.22
C VAL A 3 3.50 16.60 0.12
N SER A 4 3.91 17.86 0.15
CA SER A 4 3.85 18.70 1.36
C SER A 4 2.50 19.43 1.51
N GLN A 5 1.77 19.65 0.41
CA GLN A 5 0.46 20.31 0.39
C GLN A 5 -0.54 19.50 -0.43
N PRO A 6 -1.33 18.61 0.22
CA PRO A 6 -2.30 17.78 -0.48
C PRO A 6 -3.49 18.62 -1.00
N ASN A 7 -3.54 18.87 -2.32
CA ASN A 7 -4.59 19.68 -2.96
C ASN A 7 -6.03 19.15 -2.74
N ASN A 8 -6.19 17.86 -2.42
CA ASN A 8 -7.51 17.27 -2.15
C ASN A 8 -7.93 17.35 -0.68
N TRP A 9 -7.07 17.83 0.24
CA TRP A 9 -7.38 17.87 1.67
C TRP A 9 -8.61 18.71 2.03
N PRO A 10 -8.84 19.90 1.44
CA PRO A 10 -10.08 20.65 1.69
C PRO A 10 -11.36 19.88 1.34
N ARG A 11 -11.29 18.94 0.36
CA ARG A 11 -12.43 18.09 0.00
C ARG A 11 -12.71 17.01 1.06
N VAL A 12 -11.67 16.50 1.70
CA VAL A 12 -11.79 15.53 2.79
C VAL A 12 -12.42 16.19 4.01
N GLU A 13 -11.93 17.38 4.39
CA GLU A 13 -12.48 18.15 5.53
C GLU A 13 -13.96 18.46 5.34
N GLU A 14 -14.36 18.92 4.15
CA GLU A 14 -15.76 19.23 3.85
C GLU A 14 -16.65 17.97 3.88
N LEU A 15 -16.15 16.83 3.42
CA LEU A 15 -16.88 15.56 3.47
C LEU A 15 -17.14 15.13 4.92
N PHE A 16 -16.10 15.17 5.76
CA PHE A 16 -16.21 14.81 7.18
C PHE A 16 -17.17 15.75 7.91
N ARG A 17 -17.10 17.06 7.62
CA ARG A 17 -18.02 18.06 8.18
C ARG A 17 -19.47 17.78 7.81
N ARG A 18 -19.76 17.49 6.52
CA ARG A 18 -21.14 17.20 6.06
C ARG A 18 -21.70 15.90 6.59
N LYS A 19 -20.85 14.90 6.81
CA LYS A 19 -21.25 13.59 7.32
C LYS A 19 -21.23 13.49 8.84
N ILE A 20 -20.84 14.56 9.54
CA ILE A 20 -20.71 14.59 11.00
C ILE A 20 -19.75 13.49 11.48
N TRP A 21 -18.69 13.25 10.71
CA TRP A 21 -17.63 12.31 11.06
C TRP A 21 -16.50 13.04 11.77
N ARG A 22 -15.84 12.34 12.70
CA ARG A 22 -14.68 12.91 13.40
C ARG A 22 -13.41 12.55 12.64
N LEU A 23 -12.58 13.55 12.34
CA LEU A 23 -11.27 13.32 11.71
C LEU A 23 -10.37 12.39 12.54
N THR A 24 -10.59 12.30 13.85
CA THR A 24 -9.89 11.36 14.75
C THR A 24 -10.16 9.89 14.45
N GLU A 25 -11.20 9.57 13.68
CA GLU A 25 -11.52 8.20 13.26
C GLU A 25 -10.72 7.77 12.02
N LEU A 26 -10.03 8.72 11.37
CA LEU A 26 -9.15 8.44 10.23
C LEU A 26 -7.77 7.99 10.72
N GLY A 27 -7.40 6.74 10.40
CA GLY A 27 -6.05 6.22 10.65
C GLY A 27 -5.01 6.93 9.78
N TYR A 28 -3.89 7.32 10.38
CA TYR A 28 -2.77 7.95 9.69
C TYR A 28 -1.44 7.38 10.19
N ALA A 29 -0.42 7.39 9.35
CA ALA A 29 0.95 7.03 9.73
C ALA A 29 1.94 7.74 8.81
N ALA A 30 3.13 8.02 9.35
CA ALA A 30 4.30 8.43 8.58
C ALA A 30 5.33 7.30 8.66
N VAL A 31 5.91 6.95 7.51
CA VAL A 31 6.88 5.85 7.40
C VAL A 31 8.10 6.40 6.67
N ASP A 32 9.28 6.17 7.23
CA ASP A 32 10.55 6.56 6.60
C ASP A 32 11.02 5.55 5.54
N ASP A 33 12.03 5.93 4.77
CA ASP A 33 12.57 5.11 3.70
C ASP A 33 13.19 3.82 4.22
N THR A 34 13.84 3.83 5.39
CA THR A 34 14.49 2.64 5.96
C THR A 34 13.46 1.56 6.32
N THR A 35 12.36 1.98 6.93
CA THR A 35 11.21 1.14 7.28
C THR A 35 10.49 0.67 6.03
N THR A 36 10.39 1.51 5.00
CA THR A 36 9.82 1.13 3.69
C THR A 36 10.63 0.00 3.05
N GLN A 37 11.96 0.09 3.05
CA GLN A 37 12.85 -0.94 2.52
C GLN A 37 12.71 -2.26 3.27
N GLN A 38 12.69 -2.21 4.61
CA GLN A 38 12.47 -3.39 5.45
C GLN A 38 11.11 -4.03 5.16
N THR A 39 10.07 -3.21 5.04
CA THR A 39 8.71 -3.67 4.74
C THR A 39 8.62 -4.35 3.38
N MET A 40 9.33 -3.84 2.36
CA MET A 40 9.41 -4.50 1.06
C MET A 40 10.07 -5.89 1.16
N ARG A 41 11.09 -6.05 2.00
CA ARG A 41 11.73 -7.35 2.26
C ARG A 41 10.79 -8.32 2.98
N GLU A 42 10.02 -7.84 3.95
CA GLU A 42 8.98 -8.64 4.62
C GLU A 42 7.89 -9.12 3.65
N LEU A 43 7.39 -8.22 2.79
CA LEU A 43 6.39 -8.57 1.77
C LEU A 43 6.93 -9.62 0.80
N LYS A 44 8.20 -9.48 0.38
CA LYS A 44 8.89 -10.48 -0.43
C LYS A 44 8.99 -11.83 0.29
N ALA A 45 9.29 -11.84 1.58
CA ALA A 45 9.34 -13.07 2.39
C ALA A 45 7.97 -13.77 2.48
N LYS A 46 6.88 -13.00 2.40
CA LYS A 46 5.49 -13.51 2.26
C LYS A 46 5.12 -13.93 0.83
N GLY A 47 6.03 -13.83 -0.12
CA GLY A 47 5.79 -14.17 -1.53
C GLY A 47 5.14 -13.07 -2.37
N TYR A 48 5.04 -11.84 -1.86
CA TYR A 48 4.45 -10.71 -2.56
C TYR A 48 5.50 -9.64 -2.90
N ILE A 49 5.71 -9.39 -4.20
CA ILE A 49 6.62 -8.33 -4.63
C ILE A 49 5.82 -7.03 -4.75
N SER A 50 6.14 -6.09 -3.87
CA SER A 50 5.52 -4.78 -3.82
C SER A 50 6.47 -3.67 -4.27
N GLU A 51 5.94 -2.46 -4.35
CA GLU A 51 6.66 -1.22 -4.63
C GLU A 51 6.62 -0.28 -3.40
N PRO A 52 7.45 0.76 -3.32
CA PRO A 52 7.62 1.54 -2.09
C PRO A 52 6.33 2.22 -1.59
N HIS A 53 5.44 2.69 -2.47
CA HIS A 53 4.19 3.37 -2.05
C HIS A 53 3.24 2.41 -1.35
N ALA A 54 3.07 1.20 -1.90
CA ALA A 54 2.27 0.14 -1.34
C ALA A 54 2.90 -0.45 -0.08
N ALA A 55 4.24 -0.48 0.01
CA ALA A 55 4.94 -0.88 1.23
C ALA A 55 4.65 0.08 2.40
N VAL A 56 4.63 1.40 2.15
CA VAL A 56 4.22 2.39 3.16
C VAL A 56 2.79 2.14 3.62
N ALA A 57 1.85 1.92 2.69
CA ALA A 57 0.45 1.64 3.01
C ALA A 57 0.28 0.34 3.81
N TYR A 58 0.98 -0.73 3.41
CA TYR A 58 0.97 -2.00 4.14
C TYR A 58 1.55 -1.85 5.54
N ARG A 59 2.63 -1.08 5.72
CA ARG A 59 3.22 -0.84 7.05
C ARG A 59 2.23 -0.14 7.97
N ALA A 60 1.63 0.95 7.49
CA ALA A 60 0.63 1.71 8.24
C ALA A 60 -0.57 0.84 8.63
N LEU A 61 -1.05 0.02 7.68
CA LEU A 61 -2.16 -0.91 7.91
C LEU A 61 -1.80 -1.96 8.95
N ARG A 62 -0.65 -2.62 8.80
CA ARG A 62 -0.21 -3.71 9.68
C ARG A 62 -0.11 -3.27 11.13
N ASP A 63 0.33 -2.04 11.37
CA ASP A 63 0.51 -1.50 12.72
C ASP A 63 -0.80 -1.05 13.38
N GLN A 64 -1.86 -0.83 12.58
CA GLN A 64 -3.17 -0.36 13.04
C GLN A 64 -4.28 -1.42 12.93
N LEU A 65 -3.94 -2.64 12.50
CA LEU A 65 -4.89 -3.72 12.32
C LEU A 65 -5.15 -4.44 13.64
N ASN A 66 -6.40 -4.47 14.08
CA ASN A 66 -6.76 -5.21 15.29
C ASN A 66 -6.93 -6.71 15.00
N PRO A 67 -6.78 -7.57 16.02
CA PRO A 67 -7.11 -9.00 15.89
C PRO A 67 -8.57 -9.17 15.44
N GLY A 68 -8.79 -9.95 14.38
CA GLY A 68 -10.12 -10.20 13.81
C GLY A 68 -10.57 -9.22 12.72
N GLU A 69 -9.79 -8.18 12.43
CA GLU A 69 -10.05 -7.28 11.30
C GLU A 69 -9.35 -7.76 10.03
N TYR A 70 -9.98 -7.51 8.88
CA TYR A 70 -9.35 -7.68 7.58
C TYR A 70 -8.81 -6.33 7.07
N GLY A 71 -7.50 -6.29 6.86
CA GLY A 71 -6.82 -5.12 6.32
C GLY A 71 -6.61 -5.22 4.82
N LEU A 72 -6.77 -4.09 4.12
CA LEU A 72 -6.52 -4.00 2.69
C LEU A 72 -5.71 -2.74 2.38
N PHE A 73 -4.61 -2.88 1.62
CA PHE A 73 -3.73 -1.76 1.22
C PHE A 73 -3.68 -1.59 -0.30
N LEU A 74 -3.41 -0.35 -0.73
CA LEU A 74 -3.42 0.05 -2.13
C LEU A 74 -2.06 -0.17 -2.80
N GLY A 75 -2.04 -1.05 -3.81
CA GLY A 75 -0.99 -1.07 -4.83
C GLY A 75 -1.21 0.06 -5.83
N THR A 76 -0.60 1.23 -5.61
CA THR A 76 -0.84 2.42 -6.47
C THR A 76 -0.06 2.39 -7.78
N ALA A 77 0.97 1.55 -7.86
CA ALA A 77 1.79 1.40 -9.06
C ALA A 77 2.26 -0.05 -9.24
N HIS A 78 2.60 -0.39 -10.47
CA HIS A 78 3.28 -1.64 -10.78
C HIS A 78 4.77 -1.55 -10.39
N PRO A 79 5.37 -2.56 -9.73
CA PRO A 79 6.78 -2.55 -9.31
C PRO A 79 7.78 -2.27 -10.42
N ALA A 80 7.46 -2.68 -11.65
CA ALA A 80 8.28 -2.38 -12.84
C ALA A 80 8.48 -0.88 -13.11
N LYS A 81 7.59 0.00 -12.63
CA LYS A 81 7.76 1.47 -12.72
C LYS A 81 8.95 1.94 -11.87
N PHE A 82 9.25 1.23 -10.78
CA PHE A 82 10.32 1.55 -9.82
C PHE A 82 11.42 0.50 -9.86
N LYS A 83 11.74 0.00 -11.06
CA LYS A 83 12.65 -1.14 -11.27
C LYS A 83 13.96 -0.97 -10.49
N GLU A 84 14.66 0.16 -10.66
CA GLU A 84 15.95 0.41 -10.00
C GLU A 84 15.86 0.35 -8.47
N SER A 85 14.85 1.01 -7.89
CA SER A 85 14.62 0.98 -6.44
C SER A 85 14.28 -0.43 -5.95
N VAL A 86 13.40 -1.14 -6.65
CA VAL A 86 12.98 -2.50 -6.28
C VAL A 86 14.14 -3.48 -6.39
N GLU A 87 14.96 -3.42 -7.44
CA GLU A 87 16.13 -4.26 -7.63
C GLU A 87 17.20 -4.00 -6.56
N SER A 88 17.45 -2.73 -6.24
CA SER A 88 18.38 -2.32 -5.18
C SER A 88 17.96 -2.85 -3.80
N ILE A 89 16.66 -2.75 -3.46
CA ILE A 89 16.16 -3.13 -2.14
C ILE A 89 16.03 -4.65 -1.97
N LEU A 90 15.59 -5.34 -3.04
CA LEU A 90 15.29 -6.77 -3.02
C LEU A 90 16.43 -7.65 -3.52
N GLU A 91 17.55 -7.05 -3.95
CA GLU A 91 18.77 -7.74 -4.45
C GLU A 91 18.43 -8.83 -5.47
N LYS A 92 17.43 -8.57 -6.32
CA LYS A 92 16.94 -9.52 -7.31
C LYS A 92 16.96 -8.86 -8.68
N LEU A 93 17.60 -9.52 -9.64
CA LEU A 93 17.53 -9.12 -11.04
C LEU A 93 16.09 -9.32 -11.54
N TRP A 94 15.42 -8.24 -11.94
CA TRP A 94 14.11 -8.33 -12.55
C TRP A 94 14.31 -8.69 -14.04
N PRO A 95 13.73 -9.81 -14.53
CA PRO A 95 13.67 -10.04 -15.97
C PRO A 95 12.83 -8.91 -16.56
N CYS A 96 13.46 -8.03 -17.31
CA CYS A 96 12.82 -6.91 -17.96
C CYS A 96 11.52 -7.37 -18.64
N LEU A 97 10.38 -6.86 -18.17
CA LEU A 97 9.10 -6.95 -18.86
C LEU A 97 9.18 -6.06 -20.12
N LYS A 98 9.93 -6.51 -21.13
CA LYS A 98 9.46 -6.29 -22.50
C LYS A 98 8.10 -6.95 -22.54
N ARG A 99 7.07 -6.22 -22.94
CA ARG A 99 5.70 -6.70 -23.11
C ARG A 99 5.75 -8.03 -23.88
N SER A 100 5.75 -9.13 -23.15
CA SER A 100 5.90 -10.48 -23.67
C SER A 100 4.57 -11.17 -23.46
N PRO A 101 3.94 -11.72 -24.51
CA PRO A 101 2.66 -12.43 -24.38
C PRO A 101 2.74 -13.66 -23.45
N ASN A 102 3.95 -14.10 -23.09
CA ASN A 102 4.21 -15.26 -22.24
C ASN A 102 4.90 -14.92 -20.90
N ALA A 103 4.81 -13.67 -20.42
CA ALA A 103 5.36 -13.34 -19.11
C ALA A 103 4.62 -14.12 -18.01
N PRO A 104 5.34 -14.81 -17.10
CA PRO A 104 4.71 -15.48 -15.97
C PRO A 104 3.92 -14.42 -15.18
N THR A 105 2.63 -14.68 -14.98
CA THR A 105 1.67 -13.76 -14.35
C THR A 105 2.23 -13.26 -13.02
N CYS A 106 2.83 -12.06 -13.03
CA CYS A 106 3.05 -11.28 -11.82
C CYS A 106 1.66 -10.89 -11.32
N ARG A 107 1.11 -11.64 -10.35
CA ARG A 107 -0.19 -11.36 -9.74
C ARG A 107 -0.11 -10.02 -8.96
N CYS A 108 -0.26 -8.91 -9.68
CA CYS A 108 -0.40 -7.58 -9.10
C CYS A 108 -1.90 -7.31 -8.88
N PHE A 109 -2.45 -7.72 -7.74
CA PHE A 109 -3.81 -7.36 -7.38
C PHE A 109 -3.86 -5.88 -6.96
N HIS A 110 -4.56 -5.07 -7.75
CA HIS A 110 -4.93 -3.70 -7.37
C HIS A 110 -6.28 -3.78 -6.67
N ILE A 111 -6.35 -3.55 -5.35
CA ILE A 111 -7.63 -3.46 -4.64
C ILE A 111 -7.62 -2.25 -3.71
N ILE A 112 -8.77 -1.58 -3.63
CA ILE A 112 -9.09 -0.33 -2.93
C ILE A 112 -9.17 -0.53 -1.40
N CYS A 113 -8.48 0.34 -0.63
CA CYS A 113 -8.48 0.32 0.84
C CYS A 113 -9.89 0.53 1.40
N LEU A 114 -10.47 -0.51 1.98
CA LEU A 114 -11.59 -0.45 2.90
C LEU A 114 -11.22 -1.25 4.15
N ARG A 115 -11.43 -0.66 5.33
CA ARG A 115 -11.66 -1.44 6.55
C ARG A 115 -13.00 -2.16 6.35
N ILE A 116 -12.94 -3.44 6.05
CA ILE A 116 -14.14 -4.28 5.95
C ILE A 116 -14.31 -4.92 7.32
N LEU A 117 -15.30 -4.44 8.09
CA LEU A 117 -15.77 -5.16 9.27
C LEU A 117 -16.16 -6.58 8.85
N PRO A 118 -15.89 -7.61 9.67
CA PRO A 118 -16.22 -8.98 9.31
C PRO A 118 -17.73 -9.09 8.99
N PRO A 119 -18.13 -9.96 8.03
CA PRO A 119 -19.54 -10.30 7.89
C PRO A 119 -20.00 -10.90 9.22
N CYS A 120 -21.10 -10.39 9.77
CA CYS A 120 -21.76 -10.99 10.93
C CYS A 120 -22.00 -12.47 10.62
N VAL A 121 -21.23 -13.35 11.24
CA VAL A 121 -21.50 -14.79 11.21
C VAL A 121 -22.60 -15.01 12.24
N SER A 122 -23.82 -15.27 11.76
CA SER A 122 -24.94 -15.79 12.55
C SER A 122 -24.84 -17.30 12.61
#